data_AF-A0A5Q4FWS9-F1
#
_entry.id   AF-A0A5Q4FWS9-F1
#
_cell.length_a   1.000
_cell.length_b   1.000
_cell.length_c   1.000
_cell.angle_alpha   90.00
_cell.angle_beta   90.00
_cell.angle_gamma   90.00
#
_symmetry.space_group_name_H-M   'P 1'
#
loop_
_entity.id
_entity.type
_entity.pdbx_description
1 polymer ?
#
loop_
_entity_poly.entity_id
_entity_poly.type
_entity_poly.pdbx_seq_one_letter_code
_entity_poly.pdbx_strand_id
1 'polypeptide(L)'
;MEMIDEFIRVPAPPATLEELSRIKADLEDVRRSRDIRKLGALYNRYHQTVMTVFSNETLRWIHDLLYHQTARVWLQFLPEMDLDRELDLMRDELEQTIDAMQQPTGHALAEVRTTHMRLLLGRFNDHVYGTHGSPSPTNI
;
A
#
# COMPACT_ATOMS: atom_id res chain seq x y z
N MET A 1 23.17 -14.12 -1.63
CA MET A 1 22.30 -13.77 -0.48
C MET A 1 21.95 -12.32 -0.68
N GLU A 2 20.69 -12.04 -1.00
CA GLU A 2 20.22 -10.70 -1.35
C GLU A 2 19.79 -10.00 -0.06
N MET A 3 20.31 -8.79 0.21
CA MET A 3 20.13 -8.07 1.50
C MET A 3 18.67 -7.90 1.94
N ILE A 4 17.71 -8.03 1.01
CA ILE A 4 16.29 -7.81 1.28
C ILE A 4 15.68 -8.87 2.20
N ASP A 5 16.16 -10.12 2.10
CA ASP A 5 15.66 -11.24 2.90
C ASP A 5 16.09 -11.13 4.37
N GLU A 6 17.10 -10.30 4.68
CA GLU A 6 17.52 -10.02 6.06
C GLU A 6 16.58 -9.04 6.77
N PHE A 7 15.81 -8.25 6.01
CA PHE A 7 14.98 -7.17 6.54
C PHE A 7 13.48 -7.50 6.60
N ILE A 8 13.07 -8.62 6.00
CA ILE A 8 11.67 -9.03 5.90
C ILE A 8 11.53 -10.47 6.36
N ARG A 9 10.65 -10.68 7.34
CA ARG A 9 10.23 -12.01 7.82
C ARG A 9 9.17 -12.58 6.89
N VAL A 10 9.60 -13.41 5.96
CA VAL A 10 8.72 -14.24 5.11
C VAL A 10 9.13 -15.71 5.14
N PRO A 11 8.19 -16.67 4.97
CA PRO A 11 6.74 -16.46 4.88
C PRO A 11 6.17 -15.78 6.14
N ALA A 12 5.17 -14.94 5.95
CA ALA A 12 4.60 -14.14 7.03
C ALA A 12 3.88 -15.03 8.07
N PRO A 13 3.81 -14.62 9.34
CA PRO A 13 3.04 -15.33 10.35
C PRO A 13 1.56 -15.49 9.95
N PRO A 14 0.90 -16.61 10.30
CA PRO A 14 -0.52 -16.81 9.99
C PRO A 14 -1.43 -15.66 10.45
N ALA A 15 -1.15 -15.10 11.62
CA ALA A 15 -1.90 -13.95 12.15
C ALA A 15 -1.83 -12.71 11.24
N THR A 16 -0.70 -12.47 10.57
CA THR A 16 -0.55 -11.37 9.60
C THR A 16 -1.43 -11.62 8.37
N LEU A 17 -1.40 -12.84 7.83
CA LEU A 17 -2.21 -13.22 6.65
C LEU A 17 -3.71 -13.20 6.96
N GLU A 18 -4.11 -13.64 8.15
CA GLU A 18 -5.49 -13.56 8.63
C GLU A 18 -5.97 -12.11 8.72
N GLU A 19 -5.16 -11.21 9.27
CA GLU A 19 -5.56 -9.80 9.36
C GLU A 19 -5.67 -9.13 7.98
N LEU A 20 -4.75 -9.42 7.05
CA LEU A 20 -4.86 -8.96 5.66
C LEU A 20 -6.14 -9.48 4.99
N SER A 21 -6.51 -10.74 5.26
CA SER A 21 -7.75 -11.33 4.75
C SER A 21 -8.99 -10.66 5.35
N ARG A 22 -8.97 -10.27 6.63
CA ARG A 22 -10.05 -9.49 7.25
C ARG A 22 -10.16 -8.10 6.65
N ILE A 23 -9.04 -7.41 6.44
CA ILE A 23 -9.02 -6.09 5.78
C ILE A 23 -9.63 -6.18 4.38
N LYS A 24 -9.29 -7.23 3.62
CA LYS A 24 -9.88 -7.50 2.31
C LYS A 24 -11.39 -7.71 2.38
N ALA A 25 -11.88 -8.43 3.39
CA ALA A 25 -13.32 -8.62 3.59
C ALA A 25 -14.03 -7.30 3.96
N ASP A 26 -13.44 -6.51 4.86
CA ASP A 26 -13.98 -5.22 5.29
C ASP A 26 -14.04 -4.18 4.15
N LEU A 27 -13.23 -4.36 3.10
CA LEU A 27 -13.26 -3.53 1.90
C LEU A 27 -14.61 -3.60 1.17
N GLU A 28 -15.30 -4.74 1.25
CA GLU A 28 -16.66 -4.87 0.69
C GLU A 28 -17.67 -3.98 1.42
N ASP A 29 -17.51 -3.82 2.73
CA ASP A 29 -18.39 -2.96 3.50
C ASP A 29 -18.17 -1.48 3.16
N VAL A 30 -16.93 -1.10 2.84
CA VAL A 30 -16.63 0.24 2.31
C VAL A 30 -17.29 0.44 0.95
N ARG A 31 -17.24 -0.56 0.06
CA ARG A 31 -17.90 -0.50 -1.25
C ARG A 31 -19.41 -0.24 -1.12
N ARG A 32 -20.06 -0.91 -0.16
CA ARG A 32 -21.49 -0.74 0.12
C ARG A 32 -21.80 0.61 0.77
N SER A 33 -21.04 1.01 1.78
CA SER A 33 -21.34 2.22 2.55
C SER A 33 -20.82 3.50 1.91
N ARG A 34 -19.89 3.39 0.95
CA ARG A 34 -19.14 4.49 0.31
C ARG A 34 -18.49 5.44 1.32
N ASP A 35 -18.09 4.90 2.47
CA ASP A 35 -17.52 5.70 3.57
C ASP A 35 -16.00 5.80 3.42
N ILE A 36 -15.55 6.93 2.85
CA ILE A 36 -14.13 7.21 2.62
C ILE A 36 -13.29 7.22 3.91
N ARG A 37 -13.90 7.48 5.08
CA ARG A 37 -13.17 7.41 6.35
C ARG A 37 -12.84 5.97 6.71
N LYS A 38 -13.75 5.04 6.40
CA LYS A 38 -13.48 3.60 6.55
C LYS A 38 -12.37 3.15 5.60
N LEU A 39 -12.35 3.66 4.36
CA LEU A 39 -11.25 3.36 3.43
C LEU A 39 -9.89 3.81 4.01
N GLY A 40 -9.80 5.04 4.51
CA GLY A 40 -8.61 5.53 5.20
C GLY A 40 -8.20 4.68 6.40
N ALA A 41 -9.17 4.23 7.20
CA ALA A 41 -8.91 3.34 8.33
C ALA A 41 -8.39 1.96 7.88
N LEU A 42 -8.89 1.41 6.76
CA LEU A 42 -8.38 0.16 6.20
C LEU A 42 -6.94 0.30 5.71
N TYR A 43 -6.58 1.41 5.06
CA TYR A 43 -5.19 1.66 4.66
C TYR A 43 -4.25 1.74 5.87
N ASN A 44 -4.68 2.38 6.96
CA ASN A 44 -3.89 2.43 8.19
C ASN A 44 -3.68 1.02 8.78
N ARG A 45 -4.75 0.22 8.88
CA ARG A 45 -4.68 -1.18 9.35
C ARG A 45 -3.78 -2.04 8.46
N TYR A 46 -3.90 -1.88 7.15
CA TYR A 46 -3.07 -2.57 6.17
C TYR A 46 -1.59 -2.23 6.35
N HIS A 47 -1.25 -0.94 6.39
CA HIS A 47 0.12 -0.49 6.62
C HIS A 47 0.70 -1.05 7.93
N GLN A 48 -0.03 -0.93 9.04
CA GLN A 48 0.39 -1.47 10.33
C GLN A 48 0.62 -2.97 10.27
N THR A 49 -0.26 -3.71 9.60
CA THR A 49 -0.16 -5.17 9.42
C THR A 49 1.08 -5.52 8.61
N VAL A 50 1.36 -4.81 7.51
CA VAL A 50 2.56 -5.02 6.69
C VAL A 50 3.84 -4.69 7.47
N MET A 51 3.84 -3.66 8.32
CA MET A 51 5.01 -3.33 9.14
C MET A 51 5.41 -4.44 10.13
N THR A 52 4.49 -5.35 10.48
CA THR A 52 4.79 -6.47 11.39
C THR A 52 5.83 -7.44 10.82
N VAL A 53 5.99 -7.52 9.49
CA VAL A 53 6.95 -8.44 8.86
C VAL A 53 8.34 -7.85 8.71
N PHE A 54 8.53 -6.54 8.90
CA PHE A 54 9.85 -5.91 8.80
C PHE A 54 10.68 -6.26 10.03
N SER A 55 11.78 -7.00 9.90
CA SER A 55 12.68 -7.32 11.02
C SER A 55 13.61 -6.15 11.37
N ASN A 56 13.86 -5.25 10.41
CA ASN A 56 14.70 -4.07 10.60
C ASN A 56 13.91 -2.89 11.19
N GLU A 57 14.17 -2.57 12.45
CA GLU A 57 13.45 -1.52 13.19
C GLU A 57 13.63 -0.13 12.58
N THR A 58 14.84 0.22 12.13
CA THR A 58 15.11 1.52 11.50
C THR A 58 14.34 1.66 10.19
N LEU A 59 14.36 0.63 9.35
CA LEU A 59 13.60 0.62 8.10
C LEU A 59 12.09 0.73 8.35
N ARG A 60 11.59 -0.04 9.33
CA ARG A 60 10.19 0.02 9.76
C ARG A 60 9.81 1.44 10.19
N TRP A 61 10.63 2.07 11.03
CA TRP A 61 10.40 3.43 11.51
C TRP A 61 10.39 4.47 10.39
N ILE A 62 11.35 4.42 9.46
CA ILE A 62 11.40 5.34 8.31
C ILE A 62 10.15 5.17 7.45
N HIS A 63 9.77 3.92 7.14
CA HIS A 63 8.59 3.64 6.34
C HIS A 63 7.30 4.12 7.02
N ASP A 64 7.19 3.93 8.34
CA ASP A 64 6.04 4.40 9.13
C ASP A 64 5.93 5.92 9.16
N LEU A 65 7.05 6.62 9.36
CA LEU A 65 7.11 8.08 9.32
C LEU A 65 6.66 8.62 7.95
N LEU A 66 7.20 8.08 6.87
CA LEU A 66 6.88 8.50 5.50
C LEU A 66 5.42 8.23 5.14
N TYR A 67 4.88 7.08 5.57
CA TYR A 67 3.47 6.76 5.41
C TYR A 67 2.58 7.80 6.09
N HIS A 68 2.82 8.13 7.36
CA HIS A 68 1.98 9.09 8.08
C HIS A 68 2.12 10.53 7.60
N GLN A 69 3.25 10.91 7.01
CA GLN A 69 3.41 12.21 6.36
C GLN A 69 2.62 12.29 5.05
N THR A 70 2.59 11.22 4.26
CA THR A 70 1.94 11.19 2.94
C THR A 70 0.46 10.84 2.99
N ALA A 71 0.04 9.93 3.87
CA ALA A 71 -1.35 9.48 3.99
C ALA A 71 -2.33 10.62 4.30
N ARG A 72 -1.90 11.61 5.09
CA ARG A 72 -2.70 12.82 5.40
C ARG A 72 -3.08 13.60 4.15
N VAL A 73 -2.14 13.68 3.22
CA VAL A 73 -2.31 14.43 1.97
C VAL A 73 -3.23 13.64 1.04
N TRP A 74 -3.02 12.33 0.88
CA TRP A 74 -3.91 11.46 0.09
C TRP A 74 -5.37 11.48 0.58
N LEU A 75 -5.60 11.44 1.89
CA LEU A 75 -6.96 11.49 2.48
C LEU A 75 -7.72 12.78 2.14
N GLN A 76 -7.02 13.89 1.86
CA GLN A 76 -7.65 15.14 1.45
C GLN A 76 -8.19 15.06 0.02
N PHE A 77 -7.55 14.28 -0.86
CA PHE A 77 -7.93 14.14 -2.26
C PHE A 77 -8.90 12.98 -2.50
N LEU A 78 -8.98 12.02 -1.58
CA LEU A 78 -9.87 10.86 -1.70
C LEU A 78 -11.34 11.20 -2.04
N PRO A 79 -11.96 12.29 -1.53
CA PRO A 79 -13.32 12.70 -1.95
C PRO A 79 -13.45 13.07 -3.44
N GLU A 80 -12.35 13.45 -4.09
CA GLU A 80 -12.30 13.90 -5.48
C GLU A 80 -11.88 12.77 -6.44
N MET A 81 -11.44 11.63 -5.91
CA MET A 81 -11.01 10.47 -6.67
C MET A 81 -12.19 9.56 -7.05
N ASP A 82 -11.98 8.73 -8.08
CA ASP A 82 -12.88 7.63 -8.41
C ASP A 82 -12.79 6.54 -7.32
N LEU A 83 -13.75 6.54 -6.41
CA LEU A 83 -13.78 5.62 -5.27
C LEU A 83 -13.84 4.16 -5.72
N ASP A 84 -14.58 3.82 -6.78
CA ASP A 84 -14.69 2.42 -7.20
C ASP A 84 -13.34 1.92 -7.73
N ARG A 85 -12.63 2.77 -8.47
CA ARG A 85 -11.25 2.51 -8.89
C ARG A 85 -10.29 2.37 -7.71
N GLU A 86 -10.36 3.23 -6.70
CA GLU A 86 -9.48 3.13 -5.53
C GLU A 86 -9.75 1.87 -4.70
N LEU A 87 -11.01 1.42 -4.61
CA LEU A 87 -11.37 0.16 -3.97
C LEU A 87 -10.85 -1.06 -4.75
N ASP A 88 -10.87 -1.01 -6.08
CA ASP A 88 -10.28 -2.08 -6.91
C ASP A 88 -8.76 -2.14 -6.73
N LEU A 89 -8.08 -0.99 -6.76
CA LEU A 89 -6.63 -0.91 -6.56
C LEU A 89 -6.20 -1.41 -5.18
N MET A 90 -6.96 -1.10 -4.12
CA MET A 90 -6.67 -1.60 -2.78
C MET A 90 -6.86 -3.12 -2.69
N ARG A 91 -7.90 -3.67 -3.36
CA ARG A 91 -8.09 -5.13 -3.42
C ARG A 91 -6.91 -5.80 -4.10
N ASP A 92 -6.50 -5.29 -5.25
CA ASP A 92 -5.39 -5.86 -6.02
C ASP A 92 -4.09 -5.82 -5.20
N GLU A 93 -3.82 -4.72 -4.49
CA GLU A 93 -2.66 -4.63 -3.60
C GLU A 93 -2.72 -5.64 -2.45
N LEU A 94 -3.90 -5.81 -1.82
CA LEU A 94 -4.08 -6.79 -0.74
C LEU A 94 -3.85 -8.23 -1.24
N GLU A 95 -4.40 -8.59 -2.40
CA GLU A 95 -4.22 -9.92 -3.00
C GLU A 95 -2.75 -10.19 -3.31
N GLN A 96 -2.10 -9.27 -4.03
CA GLN A 96 -0.68 -9.40 -4.36
C GLN A 96 0.20 -9.45 -3.11
N THR A 97 -0.15 -8.68 -2.07
CA THR A 97 0.59 -8.68 -0.80
C THR A 97 0.44 -9.99 -0.04
N ILE A 98 -0.77 -10.55 0.01
CA ILE A 98 -1.02 -11.86 0.63
C ILE A 98 -0.22 -12.95 -0.10
N ASP A 99 -0.26 -12.95 -1.43
CA ASP A 99 0.46 -13.93 -2.25
C ASP A 99 1.97 -13.79 -2.10
N ALA A 100 2.49 -12.55 -2.07
CA ALA A 100 3.91 -12.26 -1.86
C ALA A 100 4.39 -12.66 -0.46
N MET A 101 3.57 -12.44 0.57
CA MET A 101 3.89 -12.79 1.95
C MET A 101 3.93 -14.30 2.21
N GLN A 102 3.35 -15.11 1.33
CA GLN A 102 3.45 -16.57 1.39
C GLN A 102 4.73 -17.10 0.74
N GLN A 103 5.45 -16.26 -0.02
CA GLN A 103 6.66 -16.68 -0.70
C GLN A 103 7.85 -16.85 0.26
N PRO A 104 8.87 -17.64 -0.11
CA PRO A 104 10.07 -17.81 0.71
C PRO A 104 10.99 -16.58 0.77
N THR A 105 10.83 -15.61 -0.15
CA THR A 105 11.72 -14.44 -0.28
C THR A 105 10.95 -13.13 -0.22
N GLY A 106 11.58 -12.10 0.34
CA GLY A 106 10.96 -10.79 0.56
C GLY A 106 10.81 -9.95 -0.72
N HIS A 107 11.40 -10.41 -1.81
CA HIS A 107 11.48 -9.69 -3.08
C HIS A 107 10.11 -9.38 -3.68
N ALA A 108 9.23 -10.37 -3.72
CA ALA A 108 7.88 -10.21 -4.23
C ALA A 108 7.12 -9.14 -3.43
N LEU A 109 7.29 -9.11 -2.10
CA LEU A 109 6.64 -8.11 -1.26
C LEU A 109 7.18 -6.71 -1.56
N ALA A 110 8.49 -6.58 -1.71
CA ALA A 110 9.12 -5.30 -2.05
C ALA A 110 8.69 -4.77 -3.42
N GLU A 111 8.54 -5.65 -4.42
CA GLU A 111 8.07 -5.32 -5.76
C GLU A 111 6.62 -4.82 -5.74
N VAL A 112 5.71 -5.55 -5.07
CA VAL A 112 4.30 -5.16 -4.91
C VAL A 112 4.22 -3.78 -4.26
N ARG A 113 4.94 -3.57 -3.16
CA ARG A 113 4.92 -2.31 -2.41
C ARG A 113 5.48 -1.14 -3.22
N THR A 114 6.57 -1.36 -3.94
CA THR A 114 7.19 -0.32 -4.80
C THR A 114 6.27 0.03 -5.96
N THR A 115 5.64 -0.96 -6.59
CA THR A 115 4.70 -0.77 -7.68
C THR A 115 3.48 0.02 -7.22
N HIS A 116 2.88 -0.36 -6.09
CA HIS A 116 1.72 0.36 -5.58
C HIS A 116 2.03 1.80 -5.19
N MET A 117 3.16 2.05 -4.51
CA MET A 117 3.61 3.42 -4.18
C MET A 117 3.82 4.26 -5.44
N ARG A 118 4.46 3.71 -6.48
CA ARG A 118 4.65 4.41 -7.76
C ARG A 118 3.30 4.75 -8.41
N LEU A 119 2.36 3.81 -8.44
CA LEU A 119 1.03 4.04 -9.01
C LEU A 119 0.25 5.10 -8.23
N LEU A 120 0.30 5.06 -6.90
CA LEU A 120 -0.35 6.03 -6.04
C LEU A 120 0.22 7.43 -6.23
N LEU A 121 1.55 7.57 -6.25
CA LEU A 121 2.23 8.84 -6.52
C LEU A 121 1.94 9.37 -7.93
N GLY A 122 1.84 8.48 -8.93
CA GLY A 122 1.45 8.85 -10.29
C GLY A 122 0.06 9.48 -10.32
N ARG A 123 -0.95 8.81 -9.76
CA ARG A 123 -2.33 9.32 -9.68
C ARG A 123 -2.41 10.62 -8.86
N PHE A 124 -1.63 10.69 -7.79
CA PHE A 124 -1.52 11.89 -6.97
C PHE A 124 -0.99 13.08 -7.78
N ASN A 125 0.10 12.88 -8.53
CA ASN A 125 0.67 13.92 -9.38
C ASN A 125 -0.28 14.32 -10.51
N ASP A 126 -0.95 13.36 -11.15
CA ASP A 126 -1.95 13.62 -12.19
C ASP A 126 -3.09 14.49 -11.65
N HIS A 127 -3.50 14.25 -10.40
CA HIS A 127 -4.55 15.03 -9.74
C HIS A 127 -4.07 16.44 -9.34
N VAL A 128 -2.87 16.58 -8.76
CA VAL A 128 -2.33 17.86 -8.29
C VAL A 128 -1.87 18.77 -9.45
N TYR A 129 -1.23 18.22 -10.48
CA TYR A 129 -0.63 18.97 -11.57
C TYR A 129 -1.44 18.94 -12.87
N GLY A 130 -2.51 18.14 -12.94
CA GLY A 130 -3.21 17.83 -14.19
C GLY A 130 -2.35 17.00 -15.14
N THR A 131 -2.95 16.42 -16.17
CA THR A 131 -2.27 15.64 -17.24
C THR A 131 -1.36 16.48 -18.16
N HIS A 132 -0.78 17.57 -17.65
CA HIS A 132 0.15 18.46 -18.36
C HIS A 132 1.57 18.45 -17.78
N GLY A 133 1.87 17.51 -16.87
CA GLY A 133 3.14 17.44 -16.15
C GLY A 133 4.00 16.21 -16.42
N SER A 134 3.85 15.47 -17.53
CA SER A 134 4.87 14.46 -17.87
C SER A 134 6.17 15.18 -18.27
N PRO A 135 7.28 15.06 -17.51
CA PRO A 135 8.57 15.48 -18.04
C PRO A 135 8.86 14.60 -19.26
N SER A 136 9.17 15.25 -20.38
CA SER A 136 9.62 14.58 -21.60
C SER A 136 10.75 13.59 -21.25
N PRO A 137 10.79 12.38 -21.85
CA PRO A 137 11.87 11.42 -21.64
C PRO A 137 13.14 11.90 -22.35
N THR A 138 13.74 12.97 -21.83
CA THR A 138 15.04 13.48 -22.26
C THR A 138 15.64 14.25 -21.09
N ASN A 139 16.25 13.50 -20.16
CA ASN A 139 17.49 13.83 -19.44
C ASN A 139 17.57 12.99 -18.16
N ILE A 140 18.05 11.75 -18.29
CA ILE A 140 19.11 11.14 -17.47
C ILE A 140 19.93 10.26 -18.41
#